data_AF-A0A8T5GIY2-F1
#
_entry.id   AF-A0A8T5GIY2-F1
#
_cell.length_a   1.000
_cell.length_b   1.000
_cell.length_c   1.000
_cell.angle_alpha   90.00
_cell.angle_beta   90.00
_cell.angle_gamma   90.00
#
_symmetry.space_group_name_H-M   'P 1'
#
loop_
_entity.id
_entity.type
_entity.pdbx_description
1 polymer ?
#
loop_
_entity_poly.entity_id
_entity_poly.type
_entity_poly.pdbx_seq_one_letter_code
_entity_poly.pdbx_strand_id
1 'polypeptide(L)'
;VIQAELLETLQGDGPFTLFAPTDQAFADAGIDLASLDTPEGKTALTNILLYHVVPGAVPASAVTECMSADAVNGQPLAFTVGTGVMVNGANVTIADVNTSNGIIHVIDKVLSPSDTPNDLPRTAQCTGIHTSLVAAVIQAELLETLQGDGPFTLFAPTDQAFADAGIDLATLDTPEGKAALADILLYHVHAGSVQVSNITEGMMLQMVNGDNTTLSLTTGINGANITLADVMTSNGIIHVIDAVLTPPEDVVEDTSGDTVASEDDDSNLTTIISLIAVGLVGALGAVLFLRSRGSDEETQKDLSELGIINNSQPIAATSYATQQTQQPAATVDYSAQYAQQAQPAQQVATQAYVAQPVQAVQPIQTVEVIPHPVAAQPVVAEPAVVRQWTDEGGYTWRSMDDGNTYWWTGTEWKLYG
;
A
#
# COMPACT_ATOMS: atom_id res chain seq x y z
N VAL A 1 0.06 16.59 -17.16
CA VAL A 1 1.23 16.60 -18.06
C VAL A 1 1.58 17.99 -18.56
N ILE A 2 0.70 18.69 -19.30
CA ILE A 2 1.00 20.03 -19.86
C ILE A 2 1.29 21.06 -18.77
N GLN A 3 0.46 21.12 -17.73
CA GLN A 3 0.62 22.04 -16.60
C GLN A 3 1.86 21.75 -15.73
N ALA A 4 2.39 20.53 -15.78
CA ALA A 4 3.55 20.08 -15.02
C ALA A 4 4.86 20.12 -15.85
N GLU A 5 4.78 20.58 -17.11
CA GLU A 5 5.92 20.67 -18.04
C GLU A 5 6.65 19.33 -18.29
N LEU A 6 6.00 18.20 -17.99
CA LEU A 6 6.57 16.84 -18.11
C LEU A 6 6.58 16.28 -19.53
N LEU A 7 6.17 17.08 -20.52
CA LEU A 7 6.05 16.63 -21.90
C LEU A 7 7.40 16.17 -22.46
N GLU A 8 8.49 16.89 -22.14
CA GLU A 8 9.83 16.52 -22.61
C GLU A 8 10.34 15.24 -21.96
N THR A 9 10.10 15.05 -20.65
CA THR A 9 10.48 13.82 -19.93
C THR A 9 9.78 12.59 -20.49
N LEU A 10 8.49 12.71 -20.80
CA LEU A 10 7.68 11.61 -21.34
C LEU A 10 7.83 11.41 -22.86
N GLN A 11 8.52 12.30 -23.55
CA GLN A 11 8.86 12.18 -24.98
C GLN A 11 10.26 11.61 -25.24
N GLY A 12 11.03 11.29 -24.18
CA GLY A 12 12.33 10.65 -24.33
C GLY A 12 12.26 9.28 -25.04
N ASP A 13 13.44 8.75 -25.39
CA ASP A 13 13.59 7.54 -26.22
C ASP A 13 12.99 6.26 -25.60
N GLY A 14 12.66 6.27 -24.30
CA GLY A 14 12.03 5.14 -23.62
C GLY A 14 12.95 3.91 -23.48
N PRO A 15 12.40 2.75 -23.12
CA PRO A 15 10.98 2.51 -22.85
C PRO A 15 10.53 3.08 -21.50
N PHE A 16 9.30 3.58 -21.44
CA PHE A 16 8.60 3.96 -20.20
C PHE A 16 7.34 3.13 -19.99
N THR A 17 6.91 3.00 -18.74
CA THR A 17 5.56 2.50 -18.41
C THR A 17 4.82 3.59 -17.67
N LEU A 18 3.72 4.07 -18.26
CA LEU A 18 2.87 5.09 -17.67
C LEU A 18 1.61 4.46 -17.11
N PHE A 19 1.35 4.67 -15.83
CA PHE A 19 0.08 4.36 -15.19
C PHE A 19 -0.82 5.60 -15.29
N ALA A 20 -1.78 5.60 -16.20
CA ALA A 20 -2.66 6.74 -16.45
C ALA A 20 -3.97 6.60 -15.67
N PRO A 21 -4.23 7.41 -14.63
CA PRO A 21 -5.52 7.37 -13.95
C PRO A 21 -6.63 7.88 -14.87
N THR A 22 -7.82 7.29 -14.73
CA THR A 22 -9.03 7.80 -15.40
C THR A 22 -9.46 9.16 -14.85
N ASP A 23 -10.26 9.90 -15.61
CA ASP A 23 -10.85 11.17 -15.11
C ASP A 23 -11.67 10.95 -13.83
N GLN A 24 -12.33 9.79 -13.69
CA GLN A 24 -13.05 9.41 -12.48
C GLN A 24 -12.10 9.25 -11.29
N ALA A 25 -10.93 8.64 -11.49
CA ALA A 25 -9.91 8.49 -10.45
C ALA A 25 -9.46 9.85 -9.88
N PHE A 26 -9.30 10.86 -10.73
CA PHE A 26 -8.97 12.23 -10.30
C PHE A 26 -10.13 12.89 -9.54
N ALA A 27 -11.36 12.67 -9.98
CA ALA A 27 -12.56 13.15 -9.28
C ALA A 27 -12.69 12.52 -7.89
N ASP A 28 -12.49 11.21 -7.78
CA ASP A 28 -12.57 10.45 -6.53
C ASP A 28 -11.44 10.83 -5.56
N ALA A 29 -10.26 11.16 -6.09
CA ALA A 29 -9.14 11.67 -5.29
C ALA A 29 -9.38 13.10 -4.76
N GLY A 30 -10.45 13.79 -5.18
CA GLY A 30 -10.75 15.16 -4.75
C GLY A 30 -9.70 16.19 -5.19
N ILE A 31 -8.91 15.88 -6.22
CA ILE A 31 -7.84 16.75 -6.70
C ILE A 31 -8.44 17.88 -7.55
N ASP A 32 -8.55 19.08 -6.98
CA ASP A 32 -8.90 20.27 -7.75
C ASP A 32 -7.66 20.82 -8.47
N LEU A 33 -7.54 20.54 -9.76
CA LEU A 33 -6.44 21.01 -10.61
C LEU A 33 -6.33 22.54 -10.66
N ALA A 34 -7.43 23.28 -10.45
CA ALA A 34 -7.40 24.74 -10.42
C ALA A 34 -6.71 25.27 -9.16
N SER A 35 -6.80 24.54 -8.05
CA SER A 35 -6.12 24.88 -6.79
C SER A 35 -4.60 24.63 -6.85
N LEU A 36 -4.14 23.81 -7.80
CA LEU A 36 -2.74 23.45 -7.98
C LEU A 36 -1.96 24.37 -8.94
N ASP A 37 -2.58 25.44 -9.46
CA ASP A 37 -1.89 26.47 -10.27
C ASP A 37 -1.06 27.45 -9.42
N THR A 38 -0.43 26.94 -8.37
CA THR A 38 0.58 27.63 -7.56
C THR A 38 1.95 27.01 -7.83
N PRO A 39 3.07 27.73 -7.60
CA PRO A 39 4.41 27.14 -7.76
C PRO A 39 4.61 25.86 -6.93
N GLU A 40 4.09 25.85 -5.71
CA GLU A 40 4.10 24.69 -4.81
C GLU A 40 3.19 23.57 -5.33
N GLY A 41 1.97 23.91 -5.79
CA GLY A 41 1.02 22.96 -6.37
C GLY A 41 1.54 22.30 -7.65
N LYS A 42 2.25 23.05 -8.50
CA LYS A 42 2.93 22.51 -9.69
C LYS A 42 4.03 21.55 -9.31
N THR A 43 4.82 21.87 -8.28
CA THR A 43 5.89 20.98 -7.80
C THR A 43 5.30 19.66 -7.28
N ALA A 44 4.22 19.72 -6.50
CA ALA A 44 3.51 18.53 -6.02
C ALA A 44 2.92 17.72 -7.18
N LEU A 45 2.27 18.38 -8.15
CA LEU A 45 1.70 17.74 -9.32
C LEU A 45 2.78 17.07 -10.18
N THR A 46 3.93 17.70 -10.38
CA THR A 46 5.07 17.12 -11.07
C THR A 46 5.55 15.86 -10.35
N ASN A 47 5.70 15.88 -9.03
CA ASN A 47 6.11 14.70 -8.27
C ASN A 47 5.08 13.55 -8.39
N ILE A 48 3.79 13.85 -8.26
CA ILE A 48 2.71 12.87 -8.44
C ILE A 48 2.75 12.27 -9.84
N LEU A 49 2.87 13.09 -10.88
CA LEU A 49 2.90 12.60 -12.26
C LEU A 49 4.15 11.77 -12.56
N LEU A 50 5.31 12.11 -11.97
CA LEU A 50 6.52 11.29 -12.08
C LEU A 50 6.39 9.96 -11.32
N TYR A 51 5.60 9.92 -10.25
CA TYR A 51 5.29 8.68 -9.53
C TYR A 51 4.43 7.70 -10.34
N HIS A 52 3.68 8.20 -11.33
CA HIS A 52 2.91 7.36 -12.25
C HIS A 52 3.74 6.76 -13.38
N VAL A 53 5.05 7.01 -13.42
CA VAL A 53 5.91 6.61 -14.54
C VAL A 53 7.00 5.70 -14.00
N VAL A 54 7.19 4.54 -14.61
CA VAL A 54 8.32 3.65 -14.36
C VAL A 54 9.30 3.75 -15.52
N PRO A 55 10.61 3.95 -15.27
CA PRO A 55 11.64 3.80 -16.29
C PRO A 55 11.77 2.33 -16.66
N GLY A 56 11.39 1.97 -17.89
CA GLY A 56 11.36 0.60 -18.37
C GLY A 56 10.01 0.17 -18.94
N ALA A 57 10.01 -0.90 -19.74
CA ALA A 57 8.78 -1.55 -20.18
C ALA A 57 8.36 -2.61 -19.16
N VAL A 58 7.21 -2.40 -18.52
CA VAL A 58 6.57 -3.34 -17.59
C VAL A 58 5.24 -3.74 -18.22
N PRO A 59 5.22 -4.69 -19.17
CA PRO A 59 3.96 -5.23 -19.67
C PRO A 59 3.24 -6.01 -18.56
N ALA A 60 1.91 -6.12 -18.63
CA ALA A 60 1.12 -6.82 -17.62
C ALA A 60 1.56 -8.29 -17.46
N SER A 61 2.05 -8.90 -18.55
CA SER A 61 2.61 -10.26 -18.53
C SER A 61 3.94 -10.41 -17.78
N ALA A 62 4.68 -9.32 -17.55
CA ALA A 62 5.92 -9.33 -16.77
C ALA A 62 5.68 -9.06 -15.28
N VAL A 63 4.45 -8.68 -14.89
CA VAL A 63 4.11 -8.41 -13.50
C VAL A 63 3.91 -9.73 -12.76
N THR A 64 4.61 -9.87 -11.63
CA THR A 64 4.45 -11.01 -10.71
C THR A 64 3.98 -10.54 -9.34
N GLU A 65 3.41 -11.45 -8.55
CA GLU A 65 3.02 -11.14 -7.17
C GLU A 65 4.24 -10.63 -6.37
N CYS A 66 4.01 -9.64 -5.50
CA CYS A 66 5.05 -8.99 -4.71
C CYS A 66 6.18 -8.32 -5.48
N MET A 67 6.01 -8.08 -6.80
CA MET A 67 6.97 -7.30 -7.57
C MET A 67 6.97 -5.84 -7.10
N SER A 68 8.14 -5.21 -7.12
CA SER A 68 8.31 -3.77 -6.88
C SER A 68 9.15 -3.16 -8.00
N ALA A 69 8.88 -1.91 -8.36
CA ALA A 69 9.72 -1.13 -9.27
C ALA A 69 9.76 0.33 -8.84
N ASP A 70 10.89 1.00 -9.04
CA ASP A 70 11.01 2.42 -8.73
C ASP A 70 10.35 3.26 -9.82
N ALA A 71 9.54 4.24 -9.43
CA ALA A 71 9.04 5.26 -10.32
C ALA A 71 10.14 6.28 -10.68
N VAL A 72 9.88 7.15 -11.66
CA VAL A 72 10.86 8.17 -12.10
C VAL A 72 11.19 9.17 -10.99
N ASN A 73 10.28 9.39 -10.03
CA ASN A 73 10.56 10.21 -8.85
C ASN A 73 11.45 9.51 -7.79
N GLY A 74 11.84 8.25 -8.03
CA GLY A 74 12.70 7.46 -7.15
C GLY A 74 11.98 6.70 -6.04
N GLN A 75 10.65 6.79 -5.96
CA GLN A 75 9.87 6.08 -4.95
C GLN A 75 9.35 4.73 -5.47
N PRO A 76 9.24 3.71 -4.61
CA PRO A 76 8.81 2.40 -5.01
C PRO A 76 7.31 2.36 -5.35
N LEU A 77 6.98 1.59 -6.38
CA LEU A 77 5.65 1.12 -6.72
C LEU A 77 5.60 -0.38 -6.48
N ALA A 78 4.52 -0.84 -5.88
CA ALA A 78 4.32 -2.25 -5.61
C ALA A 78 3.22 -2.83 -6.47
N PHE A 79 3.49 -3.97 -7.09
CA PHE A 79 2.61 -4.69 -8.00
C PHE A 79 2.04 -5.99 -7.41
N THR A 80 0.76 -6.25 -7.69
CA THR A 80 0.04 -7.43 -7.22
C THR A 80 -0.77 -8.01 -8.37
N VAL A 81 -0.89 -9.33 -8.37
CA VAL A 81 -1.57 -10.13 -9.37
C VAL A 81 -2.66 -10.95 -8.68
N GLY A 82 -3.88 -10.43 -8.71
CA GLY A 82 -5.07 -11.12 -8.21
C GLY A 82 -5.96 -11.55 -9.38
N THR A 83 -7.18 -11.02 -9.40
CA THR A 83 -8.08 -11.12 -10.57
C THR A 83 -7.61 -10.26 -11.75
N GLY A 84 -6.68 -9.33 -11.51
CA GLY A 84 -6.01 -8.49 -12.49
C GLY A 84 -4.69 -7.95 -11.94
N VAL A 85 -4.04 -7.08 -12.69
CA VAL A 85 -2.83 -6.38 -12.25
C VAL A 85 -3.22 -5.16 -11.43
N MET A 86 -2.59 -4.98 -10.27
CA MET A 86 -2.76 -3.82 -9.42
C MET A 86 -1.41 -3.15 -9.16
N VAL A 87 -1.42 -1.83 -9.00
CA VAL A 87 -0.25 -1.01 -8.60
C VAL A 87 -0.64 -0.13 -7.42
N ASN A 88 0.03 -0.29 -6.27
CA ASN A 88 -0.29 0.39 -5.00
C ASN A 88 -1.80 0.37 -4.63
N GLY A 89 -2.48 -0.74 -4.90
CA GLY A 89 -3.92 -0.87 -4.65
C GLY A 89 -4.83 -0.28 -5.75
N ALA A 90 -4.29 0.38 -6.77
CA ALA A 90 -5.04 0.80 -7.96
C ALA A 90 -5.16 -0.36 -8.95
N ASN A 91 -6.36 -0.63 -9.46
CA ASN A 91 -6.58 -1.66 -10.47
C ASN A 91 -6.21 -1.16 -11.86
N VAL A 92 -5.50 -1.98 -12.62
CA VAL A 92 -5.29 -1.76 -14.05
C VAL A 92 -6.56 -2.16 -14.80
N THR A 93 -7.27 -1.17 -15.32
CA THR A 93 -8.53 -1.33 -16.06
C THR A 93 -8.30 -1.62 -17.54
N ILE A 94 -7.23 -1.06 -18.13
CA ILE A 94 -6.78 -1.34 -19.49
C ILE A 94 -5.27 -1.53 -19.43
N ALA A 95 -4.81 -2.70 -19.82
CA ALA A 95 -3.39 -3.03 -19.82
C ALA A 95 -2.78 -2.99 -21.23
N ASP A 96 -1.46 -2.84 -21.29
CA ASP A 96 -0.64 -3.08 -22.48
C ASP A 96 -1.00 -2.21 -23.70
N VAL A 97 -1.26 -0.91 -23.47
CA VAL A 97 -1.44 0.05 -24.57
C VAL A 97 -0.06 0.49 -25.05
N ASN A 98 0.43 -0.14 -26.13
CA ASN A 98 1.75 0.14 -26.68
C ASN A 98 1.83 1.55 -27.30
N THR A 99 2.88 2.28 -26.98
CA THR A 99 3.26 3.55 -27.60
C THR A 99 4.64 3.45 -28.26
N SER A 100 5.04 4.47 -29.01
CA SER A 100 6.35 4.48 -29.69
C SER A 100 7.55 4.44 -28.72
N ASN A 101 7.36 4.88 -27.47
CA ASN A 101 8.40 4.99 -26.46
C ASN A 101 8.03 4.31 -25.13
N GLY A 102 7.03 3.42 -25.12
CA GLY A 102 6.59 2.81 -23.88
C GLY A 102 5.28 2.02 -23.94
N ILE A 103 4.72 1.81 -22.75
CA ILE A 103 3.47 1.12 -22.50
C ILE A 103 2.62 2.01 -21.59
N ILE A 104 1.32 2.10 -21.85
CA ILE A 104 0.35 2.74 -20.97
C ILE A 104 -0.54 1.68 -20.34
N HIS A 105 -0.70 1.75 -19.02
CA HIS A 105 -1.71 1.04 -18.25
C HIS A 105 -2.71 2.04 -17.68
N VAL A 106 -3.99 1.89 -17.96
CA VAL A 106 -5.03 2.76 -17.42
C VAL A 106 -5.44 2.25 -16.04
N ILE A 107 -5.46 3.12 -15.02
CA ILE A 107 -5.77 2.76 -13.63
C ILE A 107 -7.01 3.49 -13.10
N ASP A 108 -7.67 2.89 -12.11
CA ASP A 108 -8.89 3.41 -11.49
C ASP A 108 -8.66 4.37 -10.30
N LYS A 109 -7.42 4.53 -9.84
CA LYS A 109 -7.06 5.36 -8.69
C LYS A 109 -5.79 6.17 -8.97
N VAL A 110 -5.71 7.40 -8.45
CA VAL A 110 -4.48 8.21 -8.52
C VAL A 110 -3.44 7.64 -7.55
N LEU A 111 -2.22 7.44 -8.02
CA LEU A 111 -1.09 7.00 -7.20
C LEU A 111 -0.51 8.17 -6.43
N SER A 112 -0.52 8.05 -5.10
CA SER A 112 0.09 9.03 -4.20
C SER A 112 1.54 8.62 -3.87
N PRO A 113 2.53 9.49 -4.14
CA PRO A 113 3.93 9.33 -3.73
C PRO A 113 4.10 8.78 -2.30
N SER A 114 4.74 7.62 -2.14
CA SER A 114 5.04 7.01 -0.83
C SER A 114 6.30 6.14 -0.90
N ASP A 115 7.06 6.12 0.20
CA ASP A 115 8.21 5.21 0.37
C ASP A 115 7.77 3.80 0.81
N THR A 116 6.52 3.67 1.28
CA THR A 116 5.91 2.41 1.74
C THR A 116 4.60 2.18 0.99
N PRO A 117 4.63 1.68 -0.27
CA PRO A 117 3.44 1.51 -1.11
C PRO A 117 2.57 0.31 -0.72
N ASN A 118 3.07 -0.59 0.12
CA ASN A 118 2.37 -1.81 0.55
C ASN A 118 1.64 -1.60 1.86
N ASP A 119 0.39 -2.03 1.94
CA ASP A 119 -0.37 -2.13 3.20
C ASP A 119 0.13 -3.28 4.08
N LEU A 120 -0.43 -3.37 5.28
CA LEU A 120 -0.13 -4.41 6.27
C LEU A 120 -0.34 -5.83 5.74
N PRO A 121 -1.55 -6.26 5.30
CA PRO A 121 -1.76 -7.62 4.81
C PRO A 121 -0.86 -8.00 3.64
N ARG A 122 -0.64 -7.07 2.71
CA ARG A 122 0.21 -7.29 1.55
C ARG A 122 1.66 -7.45 1.93
N THR A 123 2.17 -6.60 2.81
CA THR A 123 3.55 -6.72 3.30
C THR A 123 3.75 -8.07 3.98
N ALA A 124 2.79 -8.52 4.80
CA ALA A 124 2.82 -9.84 5.43
C ALA A 124 2.81 -10.98 4.41
N GLN A 125 1.97 -10.89 3.37
CA GLN A 125 1.91 -11.87 2.28
C GLN A 125 3.26 -12.00 1.55
N CYS A 126 3.92 -10.87 1.31
CA CYS A 126 5.17 -10.83 0.55
C CYS A 126 6.41 -11.30 1.30
N THR A 127 6.34 -11.50 2.63
CA THR A 127 7.49 -12.04 3.38
C THR A 127 7.63 -13.56 3.24
N GLY A 128 6.56 -14.27 2.86
CA GLY A 128 6.54 -15.73 2.75
C GLY A 128 6.60 -16.51 4.08
N ILE A 129 6.67 -15.82 5.22
CA ILE A 129 6.71 -16.44 6.57
C ILE A 129 5.41 -16.24 7.38
N HIS A 130 4.40 -15.62 6.76
CA HIS A 130 3.10 -15.30 7.37
C HIS A 130 1.94 -15.91 6.56
N THR A 131 2.15 -17.06 5.92
CA THR A 131 1.12 -17.71 5.11
C THR A 131 -0.12 -18.10 5.94
N SER A 132 0.09 -18.57 7.17
CA SER A 132 -0.97 -18.89 8.13
C SER A 132 -1.72 -17.65 8.60
N LEU A 133 -1.00 -16.55 8.88
CA LEU A 133 -1.60 -15.28 9.28
C LEU A 133 -2.51 -14.72 8.19
N VAL A 134 -2.04 -14.68 6.94
CA VAL A 134 -2.81 -14.17 5.81
C VAL A 134 -4.05 -15.04 5.57
N ALA A 135 -3.93 -16.37 5.65
CA ALA A 135 -5.07 -17.27 5.56
C ALA A 135 -6.09 -17.03 6.69
N ALA A 136 -5.63 -16.83 7.92
CA ALA A 136 -6.47 -16.53 9.07
C ALA A 136 -7.23 -15.20 8.91
N VAL A 137 -6.55 -14.15 8.45
CA VAL A 137 -7.15 -12.83 8.18
C VAL A 137 -8.24 -12.91 7.12
N ILE A 138 -8.01 -13.68 6.04
CA ILE A 138 -9.01 -13.89 4.99
C ILE A 138 -10.21 -14.67 5.53
N GLN A 139 -9.98 -15.75 6.29
CA GLN A 139 -11.03 -16.58 6.87
C GLN A 139 -11.88 -15.83 7.90
N ALA A 140 -11.26 -14.93 8.66
CA ALA A 140 -11.92 -14.06 9.64
C ALA A 140 -12.53 -12.80 9.00
N GLU A 141 -12.44 -12.63 7.68
CA GLU A 141 -12.99 -11.49 6.94
C GLU A 141 -12.43 -10.12 7.39
N LEU A 142 -11.20 -10.10 7.92
CA LEU A 142 -10.54 -8.88 8.45
C LEU A 142 -9.67 -8.16 7.41
N LEU A 143 -9.59 -8.67 6.17
CA LEU A 143 -8.71 -8.13 5.14
C LEU A 143 -9.01 -6.65 4.87
N GLU A 144 -10.28 -6.30 4.62
CA GLU A 144 -10.68 -4.91 4.35
C GLU A 144 -10.39 -3.99 5.54
N THR A 145 -10.57 -4.47 6.77
CA THR A 145 -10.27 -3.71 7.99
C THR A 145 -8.78 -3.38 8.09
N LEU A 146 -7.90 -4.37 7.82
CA LEU A 146 -6.46 -4.18 7.89
C LEU A 146 -5.87 -3.46 6.67
N GLN A 147 -6.63 -3.30 5.60
CA GLN A 147 -6.31 -2.44 4.46
C GLN A 147 -6.83 -1.02 4.63
N GLY A 148 -7.66 -0.77 5.64
CA GLY A 148 -8.22 0.53 5.95
C GLY A 148 -7.14 1.57 6.30
N ASP A 149 -7.60 2.82 6.45
CA ASP A 149 -6.75 3.94 6.80
C ASP A 149 -6.16 3.74 8.21
N GLY A 150 -4.83 3.78 8.27
CA GLY A 150 -4.07 3.64 9.51
C GLY A 150 -3.93 4.94 10.30
N PRO A 151 -2.98 5.00 11.25
CA PRO A 151 -1.89 4.03 11.45
C PRO A 151 -2.30 2.82 12.32
N PHE A 152 -1.81 1.65 11.94
CA PHE A 152 -1.89 0.42 12.71
C PHE A 152 -0.51 -0.09 13.13
N THR A 153 -0.42 -0.82 14.23
CA THR A 153 0.74 -1.63 14.59
C THR A 153 0.30 -3.09 14.67
N LEU A 154 0.79 -3.90 13.74
CA LEU A 154 0.51 -5.33 13.66
C LEU A 154 1.67 -6.10 14.27
N PHE A 155 1.39 -6.89 15.31
CA PHE A 155 2.30 -7.89 15.81
C PHE A 155 2.04 -9.19 15.04
N ALA A 156 2.84 -9.46 14.00
CA ALA A 156 2.61 -10.56 13.06
C ALA A 156 3.32 -11.84 13.53
N PRO A 157 2.60 -12.87 14.00
CA PRO A 157 3.20 -14.15 14.36
C PRO A 157 3.62 -14.92 13.11
N THR A 158 4.81 -15.51 13.16
CA THR A 158 5.31 -16.37 12.08
C THR A 158 4.48 -17.64 11.90
N ASP A 159 4.62 -18.30 10.75
CA ASP A 159 3.97 -19.59 10.50
C ASP A 159 4.36 -20.67 11.53
N GLN A 160 5.58 -20.60 12.07
CA GLN A 160 6.02 -21.48 13.16
C GLN A 160 5.27 -21.18 14.46
N ALA A 161 5.03 -19.91 14.77
CA ALA A 161 4.26 -19.50 15.94
C ALA A 161 2.81 -20.04 15.89
N PHE A 162 2.17 -20.02 14.71
CA PHE A 162 0.85 -20.64 14.51
C PHE A 162 0.89 -22.16 14.72
N ALA A 163 1.92 -22.83 14.21
CA ALA A 163 2.10 -24.27 14.39
C ALA A 163 2.31 -24.63 15.86
N ASP A 164 3.12 -23.85 16.59
CA ASP A 164 3.42 -24.06 18.01
C ASP A 164 2.21 -23.78 18.90
N ALA A 165 1.36 -22.81 18.51
CA ALA A 165 0.08 -22.54 19.16
C ALA A 165 -0.97 -23.64 18.91
N GLY A 166 -0.74 -24.53 17.94
CA GLY A 166 -1.67 -25.61 17.59
C GLY A 166 -2.98 -25.13 16.97
N ILE A 167 -2.97 -23.94 16.35
CA ILE A 167 -4.16 -23.36 15.70
C ILE A 167 -4.39 -24.08 14.37
N ASP A 168 -5.47 -24.86 14.30
CA ASP A 168 -5.93 -25.46 13.06
C ASP A 168 -7.07 -24.63 12.46
N LEU A 169 -6.73 -23.83 11.44
CA LEU A 169 -7.69 -22.96 10.74
C LEU A 169 -8.88 -23.74 10.17
N ALA A 170 -8.70 -25.00 9.76
CA ALA A 170 -9.78 -25.81 9.21
C ALA A 170 -10.85 -26.14 10.27
N THR A 171 -10.46 -26.24 11.55
CA THR A 171 -11.39 -26.48 12.66
C THR A 171 -12.16 -25.22 13.06
N LEU A 172 -11.65 -24.05 12.71
CA LEU A 172 -12.21 -22.74 13.03
C LEU A 172 -13.11 -22.18 11.92
N ASP A 173 -13.42 -22.95 10.88
CA ASP A 173 -14.37 -22.54 9.81
C ASP A 173 -15.85 -22.73 10.23
N THR A 174 -16.14 -22.42 11.49
CA THR A 174 -17.50 -22.31 12.04
C THR A 174 -17.78 -20.84 12.37
N PRO A 175 -19.04 -20.37 12.43
CA PRO A 175 -19.34 -18.99 12.81
C PRO A 175 -18.71 -18.59 14.15
N GLU A 176 -18.77 -19.48 15.13
CA GLU A 176 -18.17 -19.29 16.46
C GLU A 176 -16.64 -19.32 16.40
N GLY A 177 -16.06 -20.24 15.62
CA GLY A 177 -14.62 -20.33 15.40
C GLY A 177 -14.04 -19.10 14.69
N LYS A 178 -14.76 -18.54 13.72
CA LYS A 178 -14.38 -17.30 13.03
C LYS A 178 -14.45 -16.10 13.96
N ALA A 179 -15.46 -16.01 14.82
CA ALA A 179 -15.56 -14.95 15.81
C ALA A 179 -14.39 -15.01 16.80
N ALA A 180 -14.06 -16.20 17.31
CA ALA A 180 -12.89 -16.38 18.19
C ALA A 180 -11.57 -16.07 17.47
N LEU A 181 -11.44 -16.49 16.20
CA LEU A 181 -10.25 -16.18 15.40
C LEU A 181 -10.12 -14.67 15.14
N ALA A 182 -11.22 -13.99 14.84
CA ALA A 182 -11.23 -12.55 14.65
C ALA A 182 -10.79 -11.82 15.92
N ASP A 183 -11.31 -12.22 17.10
CA ASP A 183 -10.89 -11.66 18.39
C ASP A 183 -9.38 -11.83 18.64
N ILE A 184 -8.86 -13.05 18.44
CA ILE A 184 -7.42 -13.32 18.54
C ILE A 184 -6.61 -12.44 17.56
N LEU A 185 -7.02 -12.34 16.29
CA LEU A 185 -6.32 -11.54 15.29
C LEU A 185 -6.37 -10.05 15.61
N LEU A 186 -7.49 -9.54 16.12
CA LEU A 186 -7.61 -8.14 16.56
C LEU A 186 -6.78 -7.86 17.82
N TYR A 187 -6.53 -8.87 18.66
CA TYR A 187 -5.58 -8.77 19.78
C TYR A 187 -4.11 -8.66 19.32
N HIS A 188 -3.80 -8.93 18.05
CA HIS A 188 -2.48 -8.69 17.47
C HIS A 188 -2.33 -7.29 16.85
N VAL A 189 -3.42 -6.52 16.78
CA VAL A 189 -3.45 -5.23 16.10
C VAL A 189 -3.68 -4.14 17.13
N HIS A 190 -2.85 -3.10 17.08
CA HIS A 190 -3.05 -1.87 17.83
C HIS A 190 -3.41 -0.72 16.87
N ALA A 191 -4.40 0.09 17.24
CA ALA A 191 -4.73 1.33 16.54
C ALA A 191 -3.77 2.45 16.96
N GLY A 192 -2.71 2.63 16.19
CA GLY A 192 -1.63 3.58 16.47
C GLY A 192 -0.31 3.13 15.85
N SER A 193 0.67 4.03 15.83
CA SER A 193 2.03 3.74 15.36
C SER A 193 2.97 3.61 16.56
N VAL A 194 3.43 2.38 16.83
CA VAL A 194 4.39 2.09 17.90
C VAL A 194 5.65 1.52 17.27
N GLN A 195 6.72 2.33 17.26
CA GLN A 195 8.05 1.88 16.87
C GLN A 195 8.79 1.29 18.07
N VAL A 196 9.75 0.40 17.84
CA VAL A 196 10.54 -0.19 18.94
C VAL A 196 11.32 0.86 19.72
N SER A 197 11.77 1.93 19.07
CA SER A 197 12.44 3.06 19.75
C SER A 197 11.56 3.78 20.78
N ASN A 198 10.23 3.63 20.66
CA ASN A 198 9.26 4.26 21.55
C ASN A 198 8.73 3.30 22.61
N ILE A 199 9.11 2.01 22.56
CA ILE A 199 8.71 1.02 23.56
C ILE A 199 9.48 1.29 24.86
N THR A 200 8.77 1.25 25.98
CA THR A 200 9.33 1.36 27.33
C THR A 200 8.93 0.15 28.16
N GLU A 201 9.75 -0.22 29.14
CA GLU A 201 9.47 -1.38 29.98
C GLU A 201 8.15 -1.20 30.74
N GLY A 202 7.23 -2.15 30.58
CA GLY A 202 5.91 -2.13 31.21
C GLY A 202 4.90 -1.19 30.53
N MET A 203 5.16 -0.75 29.31
CA MET A 203 4.21 0.06 28.53
C MET A 203 2.94 -0.75 28.27
N MET A 204 1.80 -0.20 28.66
CA MET A 204 0.47 -0.77 28.37
C MET A 204 0.01 -0.30 26.99
N LEU A 205 -0.49 -1.23 26.19
CA LEU A 205 -1.03 -0.96 24.87
C LEU A 205 -2.44 -1.53 24.77
N GLN A 206 -3.41 -0.73 24.33
CA GLN A 206 -4.77 -1.22 24.09
C GLN A 206 -4.86 -1.77 22.67
N MET A 207 -5.26 -3.03 22.52
CA MET A 207 -5.42 -3.70 21.24
C MET A 207 -6.79 -3.40 20.64
N VAL A 208 -6.98 -3.69 19.36
CA VAL A 208 -8.23 -3.37 18.64
C VAL A 208 -9.41 -4.18 19.16
N ASN A 209 -9.17 -5.37 19.73
CA ASN A 209 -10.22 -6.15 20.39
C ASN A 209 -10.73 -5.51 21.72
N GLY A 210 -10.03 -4.49 22.23
CA GLY A 210 -10.37 -3.77 23.46
C GLY A 210 -9.51 -4.12 24.67
N ASP A 211 -8.81 -5.26 24.62
CA ASP A 211 -7.94 -5.72 25.71
C ASP A 211 -6.63 -4.95 25.77
N ASN A 212 -6.05 -4.92 26.97
CA ASN A 212 -4.71 -4.38 27.16
C ASN A 212 -3.66 -5.48 27.09
N THR A 213 -2.52 -5.14 26.51
CA THR A 213 -1.30 -5.94 26.53
C THR A 213 -0.17 -5.13 27.15
N THR A 214 0.85 -5.81 27.64
CA THR A 214 2.06 -5.19 28.19
C THR A 214 3.25 -5.46 27.28
N LEU A 215 4.00 -4.40 27.00
CA LEU A 215 5.27 -4.45 26.30
C LEU A 215 6.42 -4.49 27.30
N SER A 216 7.39 -5.34 27.02
CA SER A 216 8.64 -5.49 27.74
C SER A 216 9.81 -5.39 26.76
N LEU A 217 10.89 -4.72 27.17
CA LEU A 217 12.11 -4.59 26.39
C LEU A 217 12.89 -5.92 26.32
N THR A 218 12.58 -6.87 27.22
CA THR A 218 13.29 -8.16 27.29
C THR A 218 12.53 -9.29 26.61
N THR A 219 11.20 -9.30 26.69
CA THR A 219 10.36 -10.41 26.20
C THR A 219 9.40 -10.00 25.10
N GLY A 220 9.45 -8.75 24.62
CA GLY A 220 8.60 -8.25 23.55
C GLY A 220 7.18 -7.94 24.03
N ILE A 221 6.17 -8.58 23.48
CA ILE A 221 4.75 -8.31 23.74
C ILE A 221 4.10 -9.52 24.42
N ASN A 222 3.58 -9.35 25.64
CA ASN A 222 2.93 -10.42 26.42
C ASN A 222 3.74 -11.75 26.46
N GLY A 223 5.08 -11.66 26.49
CA GLY A 223 5.98 -12.81 26.49
C GLY A 223 6.39 -13.35 25.10
N ALA A 224 5.86 -12.80 24.00
CA ALA A 224 6.27 -13.10 22.64
C ALA A 224 7.40 -12.18 22.17
N ASN A 225 8.53 -12.75 21.75
CA ASN A 225 9.70 -11.98 21.35
C ASN A 225 9.51 -11.37 19.96
N ILE A 226 9.91 -10.11 19.80
CA ILE A 226 9.95 -9.45 18.49
C ILE A 226 11.24 -9.86 17.77
N THR A 227 11.09 -10.61 16.68
CA THR A 227 12.21 -11.18 15.90
C THR A 227 12.67 -10.26 14.76
N LEU A 228 11.74 -9.50 14.19
CA LEU A 228 11.98 -8.45 13.22
C LEU A 228 11.03 -7.30 13.54
N ALA A 229 11.55 -6.09 13.63
CA ALA A 229 10.76 -4.95 14.07
C ALA A 229 10.80 -3.79 13.08
N ASP A 230 9.86 -2.86 13.25
CA ASP A 230 9.78 -1.61 12.50
C ASP A 230 9.70 -1.80 10.97
N VAL A 231 8.98 -2.83 10.52
CA VAL A 231 8.69 -2.99 9.09
C VAL A 231 7.58 -2.02 8.70
N MET A 232 7.97 -0.91 8.05
CA MET A 232 7.07 0.18 7.69
C MET A 232 6.17 -0.21 6.50
N THR A 233 4.88 0.12 6.59
CA THR A 233 3.86 -0.10 5.56
C THR A 233 3.11 1.21 5.27
N SER A 234 2.20 1.23 4.30
CA SER A 234 1.44 2.42 3.91
C SER A 234 0.46 2.86 5.01
N ASN A 235 -0.08 1.90 5.76
CA ASN A 235 -1.09 2.12 6.77
C ASN A 235 -0.66 1.67 8.17
N GLY A 236 0.62 1.41 8.40
CA GLY A 236 1.08 0.96 9.72
C GLY A 236 2.51 0.45 9.81
N ILE A 237 2.77 -0.28 10.88
CA ILE A 237 4.05 -0.93 11.20
C ILE A 237 3.81 -2.40 11.50
N ILE A 238 4.67 -3.29 11.01
CA ILE A 238 4.70 -4.70 11.39
C ILE A 238 5.88 -4.97 12.32
N HIS A 239 5.59 -5.64 13.43
CA HIS A 239 6.56 -6.31 14.30
C HIS A 239 6.34 -7.81 14.20
N VAL A 240 7.31 -8.54 13.69
CA VAL A 240 7.24 -10.01 13.59
C VAL A 240 7.53 -10.63 14.94
N ILE A 241 6.65 -11.52 15.41
CA ILE A 241 6.76 -12.18 16.72
C ILE A 241 6.87 -13.70 16.60
N ASP A 242 7.44 -14.34 17.61
CA ASP A 242 7.68 -15.79 17.67
C ASP A 242 6.56 -16.61 18.34
N ALA A 243 5.51 -15.96 18.86
CA ALA A 243 4.37 -16.63 19.49
C ALA A 243 3.04 -15.95 19.12
N VAL A 244 1.94 -16.70 19.11
CA VAL A 244 0.59 -16.14 18.92
C VAL A 244 0.11 -15.53 20.24
N LEU A 245 -0.34 -14.29 20.20
CA LEU A 245 -0.94 -13.59 21.33
C LEU A 245 -2.36 -14.11 21.55
N THR A 246 -2.65 -14.55 22.76
CA THR A 246 -4.00 -14.96 23.16
C THR A 246 -4.58 -13.88 24.07
N PRO A 247 -5.77 -13.35 23.79
CA PRO A 247 -6.42 -12.40 24.69
C PRO A 247 -6.67 -13.06 26.05
N PRO A 248 -6.69 -12.29 27.15
CA PRO A 248 -7.07 -12.80 28.45
C PRO A 248 -8.51 -13.34 28.41
N GLU A 249 -8.81 -14.39 29.19
CA GLU A 249 -10.19 -14.88 29.30
C GLU A 249 -11.09 -13.77 29.87
N ASP A 250 -12.15 -13.44 29.14
CA ASP A 250 -13.23 -12.60 29.66
C ASP A 250 -13.81 -13.26 30.92
N VAL A 251 -13.57 -12.63 32.06
CA VAL A 251 -14.31 -12.95 33.29
C VAL A 251 -15.75 -12.49 33.06
N VAL A 252 -16.56 -13.38 32.48
CA VAL A 252 -18.02 -13.27 32.56
C VAL A 252 -18.36 -13.38 34.05
N GLU A 253 -18.61 -12.24 34.69
CA GLU A 253 -19.31 -12.24 35.97
C GLU A 253 -20.71 -12.81 35.71
N ASP A 254 -20.80 -14.13 35.88
CA ASP A 254 -22.03 -14.88 35.80
C ASP A 254 -22.98 -14.37 36.88
N THR A 255 -23.79 -13.38 36.50
CA THR A 255 -24.93 -12.91 37.27
C THR A 255 -26.13 -13.84 37.03
N SER A 256 -25.92 -15.16 37.01
CA SER A 256 -26.95 -16.14 37.33
C SER A 256 -27.13 -16.23 38.85
N GLY A 257 -27.48 -15.08 39.45
CA GLY A 257 -28.09 -15.04 40.77
C GLY A 257 -29.50 -15.63 40.68
N ASP A 258 -29.61 -16.92 40.95
CA ASP A 258 -30.83 -17.65 41.29
C ASP A 258 -31.62 -16.84 42.34
N THR A 259 -32.57 -16.04 41.87
CA THR A 259 -33.49 -15.31 42.73
C THR A 259 -34.66 -16.22 43.03
N VAL A 260 -34.47 -17.11 44.00
CA VAL A 260 -35.57 -17.64 44.79
C VAL A 260 -36.30 -16.44 45.42
N ALA A 261 -37.47 -16.13 44.88
CA ALA A 261 -38.37 -15.13 45.40
C ALA A 261 -38.80 -15.53 46.83
N SER A 262 -38.15 -14.96 47.83
CA SER A 262 -38.79 -14.71 49.11
C SER A 262 -39.28 -13.28 49.11
N GLU A 263 -40.59 -13.15 48.99
CA GLU A 263 -41.34 -11.96 49.37
C GLU A 263 -40.99 -11.63 50.83
N ASP A 264 -40.50 -10.41 51.09
CA ASP A 264 -41.00 -9.52 52.14
C ASP A 264 -40.09 -8.30 52.34
N ASP A 265 -40.73 -7.14 52.15
CA ASP A 265 -40.52 -5.80 52.68
C ASP A 265 -39.12 -5.17 52.94
N ASP A 266 -39.03 -3.95 52.39
CA ASP A 266 -38.35 -2.76 52.90
C ASP A 266 -36.83 -2.77 53.07
N SER A 267 -36.13 -2.25 52.05
CA SER A 267 -35.36 -0.99 52.10
C SER A 267 -34.19 -0.94 51.09
N ASN A 268 -34.15 0.15 50.31
CA ASN A 268 -32.97 0.71 49.62
C ASN A 268 -32.16 -0.22 48.68
N LEU A 269 -32.38 -0.12 47.36
CA LEU A 269 -31.29 -0.25 46.39
C LEU A 269 -31.62 0.44 45.05
N THR A 270 -31.12 1.66 44.87
CA THR A 270 -30.94 2.28 43.55
C THR A 270 -30.03 1.38 42.71
N THR A 271 -30.63 0.64 41.77
CA THR A 271 -29.91 -0.15 40.78
C THR A 271 -29.36 0.80 39.71
N ILE A 272 -28.05 1.02 39.76
CA ILE A 272 -27.30 1.67 38.67
C ILE A 272 -27.04 0.58 37.64
N ILE A 273 -27.77 0.60 36.52
CA ILE A 273 -27.41 -0.17 35.33
C ILE A 273 -26.31 0.62 34.63
N SER A 274 -25.08 0.13 34.69
CA SER A 274 -23.94 0.68 33.97
C SER A 274 -24.09 0.37 32.47
N LEU A 275 -24.68 1.31 31.73
CA LEU A 275 -24.58 1.36 30.27
C LEU A 275 -23.17 1.80 29.89
N ILE A 276 -22.33 0.88 29.41
CA ILE A 276 -21.12 1.26 28.68
C ILE A 276 -21.53 1.62 27.26
N ALA A 277 -21.72 2.92 27.03
CA ALA A 277 -21.69 3.52 25.72
C ALA A 277 -20.22 3.75 25.33
N VAL A 278 -19.73 3.00 24.34
CA VAL A 278 -18.60 3.47 23.52
C VAL A 278 -19.19 3.88 22.18
N GLY A 279 -19.46 5.18 22.05
CA GLY A 279 -19.60 5.82 20.77
C GLY A 279 -18.23 6.27 20.29
N LEU A 280 -17.79 5.77 19.14
CA LEU A 280 -17.12 6.57 18.11
C LEU A 280 -17.40 5.93 16.74
N VAL A 281 -18.32 6.58 16.04
CA VAL A 281 -18.59 6.60 14.58
C VAL A 281 -17.27 6.83 13.84
N GLY A 282 -16.95 6.29 12.66
CA GLY A 282 -17.59 5.53 11.57
C GLY A 282 -16.50 5.42 10.47
N ALA A 283 -16.59 4.72 9.34
CA ALA A 283 -17.60 3.97 8.60
C ALA A 283 -16.78 3.08 7.64
N LEU A 284 -17.13 1.83 7.33
CA LEU A 284 -18.10 1.42 6.32
C LEU A 284 -18.08 -0.11 6.25
N GLY A 285 -19.24 -0.77 6.24
CA GLY A 285 -19.35 -2.21 5.97
C GLY A 285 -20.57 -2.84 6.62
N ALA A 286 -21.66 -2.91 5.87
CA ALA A 286 -22.91 -3.56 6.26
C ALA A 286 -22.65 -5.01 6.73
N VAL A 287 -23.40 -5.59 7.68
CA VAL A 287 -24.74 -6.15 7.47
C VAL A 287 -25.26 -6.59 8.84
N LEU A 288 -26.43 -6.12 9.28
CA LEU A 288 -27.41 -6.95 10.00
C LEU A 288 -28.76 -6.25 10.09
N PHE A 289 -29.47 -6.43 8.99
CA PHE A 289 -30.91 -6.49 8.82
C PHE A 289 -31.72 -6.76 10.10
N LEU A 290 -32.51 -5.79 10.55
CA LEU A 290 -33.84 -6.04 11.11
C LEU A 290 -34.87 -5.06 10.53
N ARG A 291 -35.81 -5.66 9.80
CA ARG A 291 -36.89 -5.05 9.05
C ARG A 291 -38.11 -4.83 9.96
N SER A 292 -38.56 -3.57 10.02
CA SER A 292 -39.97 -3.13 9.97
C SER A 292 -40.89 -3.28 11.20
N ARG A 293 -41.16 -2.13 11.84
CA ARG A 293 -42.46 -1.48 12.18
C ARG A 293 -42.23 -0.67 13.47
N GLY A 294 -42.55 0.60 13.63
CA GLY A 294 -43.42 1.54 12.93
C GLY A 294 -43.08 2.96 13.40
N SER A 295 -43.65 3.93 12.71
CA SER A 295 -43.44 5.37 12.83
C SER A 295 -43.84 5.95 14.19
N ASP A 296 -43.14 7.01 14.64
CA ASP A 296 -43.71 8.37 14.75
C ASP A 296 -42.71 9.35 15.44
N GLU A 297 -42.61 10.53 14.80
CA GLU A 297 -42.41 11.89 15.33
C GLU A 297 -41.13 12.40 16.02
N GLU A 298 -40.89 13.67 15.69
CA GLU A 298 -39.78 14.58 15.96
C GLU A 298 -39.45 14.79 17.45
N THR A 299 -38.20 15.15 17.76
CA THR A 299 -37.88 16.45 18.41
C THR A 299 -36.37 16.73 18.30
N GLN A 300 -36.06 17.89 17.71
CA GLN A 300 -34.75 18.53 17.66
C GLN A 300 -34.66 19.57 18.80
N LYS A 301 -33.44 19.75 19.36
CA LYS A 301 -33.00 20.70 20.43
C LYS A 301 -33.40 20.29 21.85
N ASP A 302 -32.49 20.19 22.82
CA ASP A 302 -31.56 21.24 23.23
C ASP A 302 -30.34 20.64 23.96
N LEU A 303 -29.12 21.03 23.58
CA LEU A 303 -27.84 20.57 24.18
C LEU A 303 -27.02 21.75 24.75
N SER A 304 -27.71 22.82 25.17
CA SER A 304 -27.09 23.93 25.90
C SER A 304 -27.20 23.73 27.42
N GLU A 305 -26.53 22.71 27.97
CA GLU A 305 -26.38 22.62 29.43
C GLU A 305 -25.12 21.88 29.89
N LEU A 306 -23.96 22.18 29.30
CA LEU A 306 -22.67 21.95 29.97
C LEU A 306 -21.79 23.19 29.78
N GLY A 307 -22.15 24.25 30.49
CA GLY A 307 -21.38 25.49 30.53
C GLY A 307 -20.04 25.32 31.22
N ILE A 308 -18.96 25.43 30.45
CA ILE A 308 -17.71 26.05 30.94
C ILE A 308 -17.40 27.23 30.02
N ILE A 309 -17.38 28.40 30.65
CA ILE A 309 -17.27 29.73 30.07
C ILE A 309 -15.83 30.11 29.70
N ASN A 310 -15.76 30.84 28.59
CA ASN A 310 -14.66 31.60 28.02
C ASN A 310 -13.87 32.47 29.01
N ASN A 311 -12.55 32.58 28.77
CA ASN A 311 -11.87 33.87 28.88
C ASN A 311 -10.74 33.98 27.83
N SER A 312 -11.05 34.56 26.67
CA SER A 312 -10.09 34.93 25.63
C SER A 312 -9.92 36.46 25.61
N GLN A 313 -8.69 36.95 25.72
CA GLN A 313 -8.28 38.27 25.24
C GLN A 313 -7.31 38.07 24.07
N PRO A 314 -7.42 38.86 22.99
CA PRO A 314 -6.67 38.64 21.75
C PRO A 314 -5.25 39.20 21.85
N ILE A 315 -4.24 38.44 21.43
CA ILE A 315 -2.88 38.96 21.23
C ILE A 315 -2.67 39.17 19.73
N ALA A 316 -2.38 40.42 19.37
CA ALA A 316 -2.11 40.87 18.02
C ALA A 316 -0.78 40.34 17.48
N ALA A 317 -0.72 40.18 16.16
CA ALA A 317 0.47 39.86 15.40
C ALA A 317 1.55 40.94 15.54
N THR A 318 2.79 40.52 15.85
CA THR A 318 3.99 41.34 15.69
C THR A 318 5.00 40.63 14.79
N SER A 319 5.38 41.34 13.74
CA SER A 319 6.45 41.06 12.79
C SER A 319 7.83 41.37 13.38
N TYR A 320 8.82 40.52 13.10
CA TYR A 320 10.26 40.85 13.16
C TYR A 320 10.95 40.00 12.07
N ALA A 321 11.49 40.57 10.99
CA ALA A 321 12.75 41.31 10.87
C ALA A 321 14.00 40.41 10.95
N THR A 322 14.71 40.32 9.83
CA THR A 322 16.02 39.65 9.61
C THR A 322 17.13 40.16 10.52
N GLN A 323 17.96 39.26 11.07
CA GLN A 323 19.38 39.53 11.37
C GLN A 323 20.25 38.27 11.16
N GLN A 324 21.31 38.43 10.38
CA GLN A 324 22.48 37.54 10.31
C GLN A 324 23.26 37.63 11.63
N THR A 325 23.87 36.53 12.11
CA THR A 325 25.34 36.39 12.32
C THR A 325 25.74 35.15 13.14
N GLN A 326 26.80 34.49 12.64
CA GLN A 326 27.92 33.85 13.36
C GLN A 326 27.77 32.45 13.98
N GLN A 327 28.33 31.52 13.21
CA GLN A 327 28.88 30.21 13.57
C GLN A 327 30.12 30.33 14.48
N PRO A 328 30.29 29.40 15.43
CA PRO A 328 31.61 28.91 15.80
C PRO A 328 31.75 27.40 15.55
N ALA A 329 32.93 27.04 15.01
CA ALA A 329 33.37 25.67 14.81
C ALA A 329 33.76 25.01 16.15
N ALA A 330 33.42 23.73 16.30
CA ALA A 330 34.09 22.83 17.23
C ALA A 330 34.20 21.44 16.59
N THR A 331 35.43 21.10 16.21
CA THR A 331 35.89 19.78 15.79
C THR A 331 35.97 18.86 17.01
N VAL A 332 35.38 17.66 16.95
CA VAL A 332 35.78 16.55 17.82
C VAL A 332 35.94 15.29 16.97
N ASP A 333 37.19 14.86 16.92
CA ASP A 333 37.74 13.66 16.29
C ASP A 333 37.45 12.45 17.20
N TYR A 334 36.92 11.36 16.62
CA TYR A 334 36.95 10.03 17.22
C TYR A 334 37.33 9.02 16.14
N SER A 335 38.62 8.76 16.04
CA SER A 335 39.17 7.61 15.33
C SER A 335 39.82 6.63 16.33
N ALA A 336 39.54 5.33 16.10
CA ALA A 336 40.16 4.13 16.68
C ALA A 336 39.90 3.87 18.18
N GLN A 337 39.77 2.65 18.71
CA GLN A 337 39.89 1.26 18.24
C GLN A 337 39.51 0.42 19.47
N TYR A 338 38.81 -0.71 19.32
CA TYR A 338 39.22 -1.96 19.99
C TYR A 338 38.94 -3.15 19.08
N ALA A 339 39.97 -3.98 18.95
CA ALA A 339 40.08 -5.13 18.09
C ALA A 339 39.78 -6.44 18.84
N GLN A 340 39.22 -7.42 18.15
CA GLN A 340 39.33 -8.86 18.44
C GLN A 340 39.43 -9.59 17.09
N GLN A 341 40.64 -10.00 16.70
CA GLN A 341 41.21 -11.36 16.80
C GLN A 341 40.89 -12.25 15.58
N ALA A 342 41.85 -12.31 14.64
CA ALA A 342 41.92 -13.30 13.58
C ALA A 342 42.98 -14.37 13.94
N GLN A 343 42.62 -15.65 13.78
CA GLN A 343 43.52 -16.82 13.88
C GLN A 343 43.84 -17.38 12.46
N PRO A 344 44.93 -18.15 12.29
CA PRO A 344 45.78 -18.09 11.11
C PRO A 344 45.40 -19.10 10.01
N ALA A 345 45.48 -18.66 8.75
CA ALA A 345 45.41 -19.55 7.59
C ALA A 345 46.76 -20.23 7.34
N GLN A 346 46.80 -21.57 7.43
CA GLN A 346 47.93 -22.40 7.02
C GLN A 346 47.97 -22.55 5.49
N GLN A 347 49.18 -22.44 4.95
CA GLN A 347 49.53 -22.60 3.55
C GLN A 347 49.25 -24.02 3.04
N VAL A 348 48.68 -24.14 1.84
CA VAL A 348 48.79 -25.37 1.02
C VAL A 348 49.25 -24.98 -0.37
N ALA A 349 50.36 -25.58 -0.78
CA ALA A 349 51.07 -25.35 -2.03
C ALA A 349 50.28 -25.85 -3.25
N THR A 350 50.37 -25.10 -4.34
CA THR A 350 49.89 -25.46 -5.67
C THR A 350 50.86 -26.45 -6.34
N GLN A 351 50.36 -27.61 -6.77
CA GLN A 351 51.00 -28.43 -7.80
C GLN A 351 50.00 -28.86 -8.87
N ALA A 352 50.50 -28.88 -10.09
CA ALA A 352 49.80 -28.87 -11.37
C ALA A 352 48.96 -30.13 -11.65
N TYR A 353 47.84 -29.94 -12.35
CA TYR A 353 47.21 -30.99 -13.14
C TYR A 353 47.35 -30.68 -14.63
N VAL A 354 47.78 -31.69 -15.37
CA VAL A 354 48.21 -31.66 -16.77
C VAL A 354 46.98 -31.79 -17.68
N ALA A 355 46.81 -30.90 -18.65
CA ALA A 355 45.85 -31.06 -19.73
C ALA A 355 46.52 -31.74 -20.95
N GLN A 356 45.84 -32.73 -21.55
CA GLN A 356 46.19 -33.38 -22.82
C GLN A 356 45.13 -33.08 -23.90
N PRO A 357 45.45 -33.20 -25.21
CA PRO A 357 45.26 -32.10 -26.17
C PRO A 357 44.04 -32.24 -27.08
N VAL A 358 43.54 -31.09 -27.57
CA VAL A 358 42.60 -31.02 -28.70
C VAL A 358 43.37 -30.62 -29.96
N GLN A 359 43.15 -31.36 -31.05
CA GLN A 359 43.85 -31.22 -32.33
C GLN A 359 43.50 -29.92 -33.08
N ALA A 360 44.46 -29.48 -33.91
CA ALA A 360 44.52 -28.19 -34.61
C ALA A 360 43.62 -28.07 -35.85
N VAL A 361 43.19 -26.84 -36.14
CA VAL A 361 42.82 -26.38 -37.50
C VAL A 361 43.47 -25.00 -37.76
N GLN A 362 43.95 -24.82 -38.99
CA GLN A 362 44.88 -23.82 -39.54
C GLN A 362 44.37 -22.35 -39.56
N PRO A 363 45.25 -21.34 -39.71
CA PRO A 363 44.87 -19.92 -39.65
C PRO A 363 44.29 -19.38 -40.96
N ILE A 364 43.28 -18.50 -40.87
CA ILE A 364 42.73 -17.75 -42.02
C ILE A 364 43.10 -16.28 -41.88
N GLN A 365 43.58 -15.71 -42.99
CA GLN A 365 44.11 -14.36 -43.15
C GLN A 365 43.06 -13.25 -42.99
N THR A 366 43.50 -12.12 -42.46
CA THR A 366 42.77 -10.85 -42.37
C THR A 366 42.50 -10.27 -43.76
N VAL A 367 41.22 -10.10 -44.11
CA VAL A 367 40.77 -9.30 -45.26
C VAL A 367 40.07 -8.05 -44.73
N GLU A 368 40.61 -6.89 -45.08
CA GLU A 368 40.03 -5.57 -44.82
C GLU A 368 38.76 -5.38 -45.67
N VAL A 369 37.60 -5.23 -45.03
CA VAL A 369 36.32 -4.99 -45.72
C VAL A 369 36.04 -3.50 -45.78
N ILE A 370 36.19 -2.93 -46.98
CA ILE A 370 35.77 -1.57 -47.35
C ILE A 370 34.24 -1.46 -47.13
N PRO A 371 33.72 -0.43 -46.44
CA PRO A 371 32.28 -0.26 -46.25
C PRO A 371 31.60 0.02 -47.59
N HIS A 372 30.67 -0.87 -47.98
CA HIS A 372 29.72 -0.61 -49.05
C HIS A 372 28.54 0.22 -48.50
N PRO A 373 28.09 1.26 -49.20
CA PRO A 373 26.92 2.01 -48.79
C PRO A 373 25.67 1.13 -48.98
N VAL A 374 24.98 0.80 -47.90
CA VAL A 374 23.65 0.19 -47.97
C VAL A 374 22.70 1.28 -48.45
N ALA A 375 22.15 1.09 -49.65
CA ALA A 375 21.11 1.94 -50.18
C ALA A 375 19.88 1.91 -49.25
N ALA A 376 19.41 3.09 -48.84
CA ALA A 376 18.17 3.26 -48.10
C ALA A 376 17.01 2.63 -48.88
N GLN A 377 16.32 1.68 -48.26
CA GLN A 377 15.01 1.27 -48.75
C GLN A 377 14.00 2.38 -48.41
N PRO A 378 13.14 2.82 -49.35
CA PRO A 378 12.14 3.82 -49.04
C PRO A 378 11.11 3.22 -48.07
N VAL A 379 11.02 3.80 -46.87
CA VAL A 379 9.90 3.57 -45.96
C VAL A 379 8.64 4.07 -46.67
N VAL A 380 7.75 3.16 -47.07
CA VAL A 380 6.43 3.54 -47.56
C VAL A 380 5.68 4.09 -46.36
N ALA A 381 5.48 5.41 -46.32
CA ALA A 381 4.72 6.06 -45.27
C ALA A 381 3.29 5.47 -45.24
N GLU A 382 2.79 5.16 -44.05
CA GLU A 382 1.39 4.77 -43.90
C GLU A 382 0.48 5.93 -44.32
N PRO A 383 -0.61 5.67 -45.06
CA PRO A 383 -1.45 6.73 -45.58
C PRO A 383 -2.07 7.52 -44.42
N ALA A 384 -2.10 8.84 -44.52
CA ALA A 384 -2.63 9.73 -43.50
C ALA A 384 -4.12 10.04 -43.75
N VAL A 385 -4.87 10.27 -42.66
CA VAL A 385 -6.29 10.67 -42.75
C VAL A 385 -6.37 12.13 -43.21
N VAL A 386 -6.99 12.37 -44.38
CA VAL A 386 -7.19 13.70 -44.95
C VAL A 386 -8.47 14.35 -44.43
N ARG A 387 -9.54 13.57 -44.26
CA ARG A 387 -10.84 14.07 -43.82
C ARG A 387 -11.64 12.99 -43.13
N GLN A 388 -12.37 13.35 -42.09
CA GLN A 388 -13.37 12.51 -41.44
C GLN A 388 -14.70 13.26 -41.36
N TRP A 389 -15.82 12.59 -41.63
CA TRP A 389 -17.17 13.18 -41.56
C TRP A 389 -18.21 12.13 -41.20
N THR A 390 -19.39 12.57 -40.76
CA THR A 390 -20.56 11.70 -40.54
C THR A 390 -21.64 12.07 -41.55
N ASP A 391 -22.26 11.09 -42.19
CA ASP A 391 -23.35 11.32 -43.13
C ASP A 391 -24.72 11.50 -42.45
N GLU A 392 -25.74 11.84 -43.22
CA GLU A 392 -27.11 12.03 -42.75
C GLU A 392 -27.75 10.72 -42.23
N GLY A 393 -27.16 9.56 -42.57
CA GLY A 393 -27.54 8.24 -42.05
C GLY A 393 -26.84 7.86 -40.74
N GLY A 394 -25.95 8.71 -40.21
CA GLY A 394 -25.20 8.47 -38.97
C GLY A 394 -23.94 7.62 -39.13
N TYR A 395 -23.52 7.31 -40.36
CA TYR A 395 -22.28 6.56 -40.60
C TYR A 395 -21.07 7.49 -40.59
N THR A 396 -19.99 7.07 -39.92
CA THR A 396 -18.72 7.81 -39.92
C THR A 396 -17.82 7.35 -41.05
N TRP A 397 -17.24 8.30 -41.76
CA TRP A 397 -16.43 8.12 -42.97
C TRP A 397 -15.07 8.79 -42.79
N ARG A 398 -14.02 8.22 -43.39
CA ARG A 398 -12.71 8.87 -43.52
C ARG A 398 -12.13 8.70 -44.93
N SER A 399 -11.52 9.74 -45.47
CA SER A 399 -10.72 9.66 -46.71
C SER A 399 -9.24 9.78 -46.37
N MET A 400 -8.43 8.94 -47.01
CA MET A 400 -6.99 8.89 -46.86
C MET A 400 -6.29 9.65 -48.00
N ASP A 401 -5.03 10.01 -47.83
CA ASP A 401 -4.21 10.72 -48.82
C ASP A 401 -3.83 9.89 -50.05
N ASP A 402 -3.95 8.56 -49.95
CA ASP A 402 -3.84 7.60 -51.04
C ASP A 402 -5.09 7.56 -51.96
N GLY A 403 -6.13 8.34 -51.64
CA GLY A 403 -7.40 8.42 -52.38
C GLY A 403 -8.45 7.38 -51.97
N ASN A 404 -8.14 6.49 -51.03
CA ASN A 404 -9.09 5.52 -50.51
C ASN A 404 -10.04 6.15 -49.49
N THR A 405 -11.31 5.75 -49.54
CA THR A 405 -12.32 6.12 -48.53
C THR A 405 -12.62 4.90 -47.67
N TYR A 406 -12.86 5.09 -46.38
CA TYR A 406 -13.23 4.04 -45.43
C TYR A 406 -14.46 4.47 -44.65
N TRP A 407 -15.28 3.52 -44.21
CA TRP A 407 -16.41 3.77 -43.32
C TRP A 407 -16.30 2.96 -42.04
N TRP A 408 -16.83 3.50 -40.96
CA TRP A 408 -16.77 2.92 -39.62
C TRP A 408 -17.94 1.99 -39.39
N THR A 409 -17.64 0.76 -39.00
CA THR A 409 -18.64 -0.29 -38.74
C THR A 409 -19.09 -0.37 -37.28
N GLY A 410 -18.46 0.41 -36.39
CA GLY A 410 -18.60 0.30 -34.92
C GLY A 410 -17.39 -0.37 -34.25
N THR A 411 -16.68 -1.24 -34.98
CA THR A 411 -15.51 -1.97 -34.45
C THR A 411 -14.26 -1.81 -35.31
N GLU A 412 -14.40 -1.58 -36.61
CA GLU A 412 -13.28 -1.44 -37.54
C GLU A 412 -13.61 -0.49 -38.70
N TRP A 413 -12.56 0.03 -39.34
CA TRP A 413 -12.65 0.82 -40.56
C TRP A 413 -12.61 -0.11 -41.78
N LYS A 414 -13.68 -0.13 -42.58
CA LYS A 414 -13.73 -0.89 -43.83
C LYS A 414 -13.52 0.00 -45.04
N LEU A 415 -12.69 -0.46 -45.98
CA LEU A 415 -12.48 0.21 -47.25
C LEU A 415 -13.81 0.33 -47.99
N TYR A 416 -14.15 1.54 -48.38
CA TYR A 416 -15.26 1.89 -49.23
C TYR A 416 -14.74 2.05 -50.66
N GLY A 417 -15.11 1.11 -51.51
CA GLY A 417 -14.72 1.04 -52.91
C GLY A 417 -15.82 0.36 -53.72
#